data_AF-A0A9E6D2T9-F1
#
_entry.id   AF-A0A9E6D2T9-F1
#
_cell.length_a   1.000
_cell.length_b   1.000
_cell.length_c   1.000
_cell.angle_alpha   90.00
_cell.angle_beta   90.00
_cell.angle_gamma   90.00
#
_symmetry.space_group_name_H-M   'P 1'
#
loop_
_entity.id
_entity.type
_entity.pdbx_description
1 polymer ?
#
loop_
_entity_poly.entity_id
_entity_poly.type
_entity_poly.pdbx_seq_one_letter_code
_entity_poly.pdbx_strand_id
1 'polypeptide(L)'
;MIDITALYIGSYLLGSIPTAYIIGRLVKGVDIRGYGSGNVGGANLYEHVGKRWVVPLVAAEVLLKGALPILVGLYILNIDRSSAFLIGPPLLTIAGNNWSAFLKLQGGRGITVAVGTMLALSPLLLVVFAVIAVGGWVITKSSGLWVLISLALLPLWAYLQQDNLNLVWYYLGMLGIVALKRLSANWTPFPEDVSRKKVLLNRLVRDRDLSDRTGWVRRVPEGSS
;
A
#
# COMPACT_ATOMS: atom_id res chain seq x y z
N MET A 1 -20.79 -11.88 16.37
CA MET A 1 -20.54 -12.32 14.97
C MET A 1 -20.86 -11.21 13.97
N ILE A 2 -22.03 -10.56 14.03
CA ILE A 2 -22.40 -9.46 13.13
C ILE A 2 -21.39 -8.30 13.18
N ASP A 3 -20.86 -7.98 14.37
CA ASP A 3 -19.93 -6.87 14.55
C ASP A 3 -18.54 -7.14 13.92
N ILE A 4 -18.10 -8.40 13.95
CA ILE A 4 -16.85 -8.82 13.29
C ILE A 4 -17.02 -8.72 11.77
N THR A 5 -18.14 -9.19 11.23
CA THR A 5 -18.45 -9.05 9.81
C THR A 5 -18.52 -7.58 9.40
N ALA A 6 -19.16 -6.74 10.22
CA ALA A 6 -19.23 -5.29 9.99
C ALA A 6 -17.83 -4.64 10.00
N LEU A 7 -16.95 -5.04 10.94
CA LEU A 7 -15.56 -4.59 10.97
C LEU A 7 -14.82 -4.96 9.68
N TYR A 8 -15.00 -6.18 9.17
CA TYR A 8 -14.31 -6.66 7.96
C TYR A 8 -14.77 -5.87 6.73
N ILE A 9 -16.08 -5.75 6.52
CA ILE A 9 -16.66 -5.00 5.40
C ILE A 9 -16.27 -3.52 5.53
N GLY A 10 -16.43 -2.95 6.72
CA GLY A 10 -16.09 -1.56 7.02
C GLY A 10 -14.61 -1.26 6.75
N SER A 11 -13.71 -2.18 7.08
CA SER A 11 -12.27 -2.07 6.82
C SER A 11 -11.95 -1.98 5.33
N TYR A 12 -12.56 -2.85 4.51
CA TYR A 12 -12.37 -2.79 3.06
C TYR A 12 -12.91 -1.48 2.47
N LEU A 13 -14.09 -1.03 2.90
CA LEU A 13 -14.70 0.22 2.42
C LEU A 13 -13.88 1.44 2.86
N LEU A 14 -13.41 1.47 4.10
CA LEU A 14 -12.53 2.51 4.64
C LEU A 14 -11.20 2.57 3.89
N GLY A 15 -10.59 1.41 3.64
CA GLY A 15 -9.41 1.27 2.79
C GLY A 15 -9.65 1.84 1.39
N SER A 16 -10.82 1.54 0.82
CA SER A 16 -11.24 1.95 -0.52
C SER A 16 -11.40 3.45 -0.70
N ILE A 17 -11.57 4.25 0.37
CA ILE A 17 -11.69 5.72 0.24
C ILE A 17 -10.47 6.28 -0.49
N PRO A 18 -10.60 6.92 -1.66
CA PRO A 18 -9.45 7.21 -2.50
C PRO A 18 -8.75 8.53 -2.12
N THR A 19 -8.09 8.55 -0.95
CA THR A 19 -7.56 9.77 -0.31
C THR A 19 -6.63 10.59 -1.20
N ALA A 20 -5.64 9.98 -1.87
CA ALA A 20 -4.75 10.73 -2.75
C ALA A 20 -5.48 11.31 -3.98
N TYR A 21 -6.46 10.59 -4.51
CA TYR A 21 -7.30 11.08 -5.61
C TYR A 21 -8.15 12.27 -5.16
N ILE A 22 -8.80 12.17 -3.99
CA ILE A 22 -9.59 13.25 -3.40
C ILE A 22 -8.71 14.49 -3.22
N ILE A 23 -7.52 14.35 -2.65
CA ILE A 23 -6.58 15.46 -2.48
C ILE A 23 -6.20 16.07 -3.84
N GLY A 24 -5.85 15.24 -4.84
CA GLY A 24 -5.51 15.74 -6.17
C GLY A 24 -6.64 16.53 -6.84
N ARG A 25 -7.87 16.04 -6.71
CA ARG A 25 -9.08 16.71 -7.23
C ARG A 25 -9.38 18.01 -6.50
N LEU A 26 -9.30 18.04 -5.17
CA LEU A 26 -9.60 19.24 -4.38
C LEU A 26 -8.53 20.33 -4.51
N VAL A 27 -7.26 19.95 -4.63
CA VAL A 27 -6.14 20.90 -4.60
C VAL A 27 -5.83 21.46 -5.99
N LYS A 28 -5.86 20.61 -7.02
CA LYS A 28 -5.44 20.98 -8.39
C LYS A 28 -6.51 20.73 -9.46
N GLY A 29 -7.66 20.15 -9.11
CA GLY A 29 -8.68 19.75 -10.09
C GLY A 29 -8.28 18.56 -10.97
N VAL A 30 -7.10 17.97 -10.76
CA VAL A 30 -6.55 16.93 -11.65
C VAL A 30 -6.96 15.53 -11.22
N ASP A 31 -7.20 14.67 -12.20
CA ASP A 31 -7.26 13.22 -11.96
C ASP A 31 -5.83 12.65 -11.96
N ILE A 32 -5.30 12.37 -10.76
CA ILE A 32 -3.93 11.88 -10.62
C ILE A 32 -3.70 10.51 -11.27
N ARG A 33 -4.74 9.77 -11.66
CA ARG A 33 -4.60 8.50 -12.40
C ARG A 33 -4.06 8.69 -13.82
N GLY A 34 -4.22 9.88 -14.39
CA GLY A 34 -3.64 10.21 -15.69
C GLY A 34 -2.14 10.55 -15.64
N TYR A 35 -1.55 10.67 -14.45
CA TYR A 35 -0.19 11.14 -14.27
C TYR A 35 0.76 10.02 -13.84
N GLY A 36 2.00 10.09 -14.32
CA GLY A 36 3.10 9.21 -13.96
C GLY A 36 2.80 7.73 -14.18
N SER A 37 2.76 7.00 -13.07
CA SER A 37 2.45 5.56 -13.06
C SER A 37 0.94 5.24 -13.05
N GLY A 38 0.09 6.26 -12.99
CA GLY A 38 -1.35 6.13 -12.76
C GLY A 38 -1.72 5.60 -11.38
N ASN A 39 -0.75 5.53 -10.47
CA ASN A 39 -0.94 5.06 -9.11
C ASN A 39 -1.48 6.18 -8.20
N VAL A 40 -2.47 5.86 -7.37
CA VAL A 40 -3.17 6.81 -6.50
C VAL A 40 -2.52 6.77 -5.10
N GLY A 41 -1.24 7.14 -5.04
CA GLY A 41 -0.43 7.08 -3.82
C GLY A 41 0.45 8.31 -3.61
N GLY A 42 1.14 8.33 -2.48
CA GLY A 42 1.93 9.49 -2.04
C GLY A 42 3.02 9.93 -3.00
N ALA A 43 3.67 9.00 -3.71
CA ALA A 43 4.70 9.36 -4.70
C ALA A 43 4.13 10.15 -5.89
N ASN A 44 2.95 9.76 -6.39
CA ASN A 44 2.31 10.45 -7.50
C ASN A 44 1.73 11.80 -7.04
N LEU A 45 1.19 11.84 -5.82
CA LEU A 45 0.75 13.08 -5.19
C LEU A 45 1.90 14.06 -4.96
N TYR A 46 3.06 13.56 -4.52
CA TYR A 46 4.28 14.36 -4.33
C TYR A 46 4.71 15.03 -5.64
N GLU A 47 4.83 14.24 -6.72
CA GLU A 47 5.35 14.71 -8.01
C GLU A 47 4.36 15.66 -8.70
N HIS A 48 3.07 15.33 -8.74
CA HIS A 48 2.10 16.00 -9.61
C HIS A 48 1.20 17.00 -8.89
N VAL A 49 1.01 16.89 -7.57
CA VAL A 49 0.14 17.79 -6.79
C VAL A 49 0.96 18.69 -5.87
N GLY A 50 1.91 18.12 -5.12
CA GLY A 50 2.92 18.88 -4.40
C GLY A 50 3.24 18.31 -3.02
N LYS A 51 4.51 18.45 -2.62
CA LYS A 51 5.10 17.85 -1.40
C LYS A 51 4.30 18.08 -0.12
N ARG A 52 3.71 19.27 0.07
CA ARG A 52 2.97 19.63 1.29
C ARG A 52 1.73 18.77 1.52
N TRP A 53 1.16 18.22 0.45
CA TRP A 53 -0.06 17.41 0.50
C TRP A 53 0.20 15.94 0.81
N VAL A 54 1.46 15.50 0.81
CA VAL A 54 1.84 14.15 1.23
C VAL A 54 1.62 13.96 2.73
N VAL A 55 1.85 15.00 3.54
CA VAL A 55 1.67 14.93 5.00
C VAL A 55 0.22 14.58 5.39
N PRO A 56 -0.82 15.33 4.95
CA PRO A 56 -2.20 14.97 5.27
C PRO A 56 -2.63 13.62 4.67
N LEU A 57 -2.11 13.26 3.49
CA LEU A 57 -2.33 11.92 2.94
C LEU A 57 -1.79 10.83 3.87
N VAL A 58 -0.52 10.95 4.30
CA VAL A 58 0.13 9.97 5.16
C VAL A 58 -0.58 9.88 6.50
N ALA A 59 -0.95 11.01 7.11
CA ALA A 59 -1.70 11.02 8.36
C ALA A 59 -3.03 10.26 8.24
N ALA A 60 -3.80 10.52 7.17
CA ALA A 60 -5.06 9.83 6.93
C ALA A 60 -4.87 8.33 6.65
N GLU A 61 -3.88 7.95 5.84
CA GLU A 61 -3.64 6.54 5.53
C GLU A 61 -3.07 5.74 6.71
N VAL A 62 -2.19 6.34 7.52
CA VAL A 62 -1.59 5.67 8.69
C VAL A 62 -2.60 5.57 9.83
N LEU A 63 -3.22 6.69 10.22
CA LEU A 63 -4.06 6.76 11.42
C LEU A 63 -5.47 6.24 11.15
N LEU A 64 -6.14 6.79 10.13
CA LEU A 64 -7.56 6.51 9.89
C LEU A 64 -7.77 5.20 9.18
N LYS A 65 -6.86 4.78 8.29
CA LYS A 65 -7.01 3.51 7.57
C LYS A 65 -6.19 2.41 8.20
N GLY A 66 -4.90 2.65 8.42
CA GLY A 66 -3.99 1.62 8.90
C GLY A 66 -4.28 1.21 10.34
N ALA A 67 -4.24 2.15 11.28
CA ALA A 67 -4.36 1.85 12.70
C ALA A 67 -5.82 1.62 13.15
N LEU A 68 -6.74 2.46 12.70
CA LEU A 68 -8.12 2.50 13.23
C LEU A 68 -8.84 1.14 13.22
N PRO A 69 -8.86 0.32 12.15
CA PRO A 69 -9.54 -0.98 12.16
C PRO A 69 -9.02 -1.93 13.23
N ILE A 70 -7.71 -1.91 13.49
CA ILE A 70 -7.08 -2.73 14.52
C ILE A 70 -7.48 -2.21 15.91
N LEU A 71 -7.46 -0.89 16.11
CA LEU A 71 -7.87 -0.27 17.37
C LEU A 71 -9.35 -0.53 17.67
N VAL A 72 -10.22 -0.49 16.67
CA VAL A 72 -11.63 -0.88 16.80
C VAL A 72 -11.76 -2.35 17.20
N GLY A 73 -11.03 -3.25 16.54
CA GLY A 73 -11.01 -4.66 16.90
C GLY A 73 -10.56 -4.91 18.34
N LEU A 74 -9.46 -4.29 18.76
CA LEU A 74 -8.88 -4.45 20.10
C LEU A 74 -9.74 -3.83 21.20
N TYR A 75 -10.15 -2.58 21.05
CA TYR A 75 -10.67 -1.77 22.16
C TYR A 75 -12.19 -1.60 22.16
N ILE A 76 -12.85 -1.81 21.02
CA ILE A 76 -14.33 -1.71 20.92
C ILE A 76 -14.95 -3.10 20.91
N LEU A 77 -14.39 -4.01 20.12
CA LEU A 77 -14.90 -5.38 19.99
C LEU A 77 -14.21 -6.38 20.94
N ASN A 78 -13.21 -5.94 21.71
CA ASN A 78 -12.45 -6.77 22.65
C ASN A 78 -11.87 -8.04 22.00
N ILE A 79 -11.48 -7.95 20.72
CA ILE A 79 -10.82 -9.05 20.02
C ILE A 79 -9.40 -9.17 20.59
N ASP A 80 -9.07 -10.34 21.11
CA ASP A 80 -7.75 -10.60 21.66
C ASP A 80 -6.63 -10.34 20.64
N ARG A 81 -5.50 -9.80 21.11
CA ARG A 81 -4.36 -9.44 20.25
C ARG A 81 -3.78 -10.66 19.53
N SER A 82 -3.89 -11.84 20.12
CA SER A 82 -3.44 -13.09 19.52
C SER A 82 -4.42 -13.66 18.50
N SER A 83 -5.67 -13.16 18.45
CA SER A 83 -6.75 -13.76 17.67
C SER A 83 -6.56 -13.66 16.15
N ALA A 84 -6.93 -14.74 15.46
CA ALA A 84 -7.03 -14.76 13.99
C ALA A 84 -8.08 -13.77 13.45
N PHE A 85 -9.07 -13.37 14.27
CA PHE A 85 -10.05 -12.36 13.85
C PHE A 85 -9.46 -10.95 13.75
N LEU A 86 -8.31 -10.69 14.39
CA LEU A 86 -7.70 -9.36 14.39
C LEU A 86 -6.90 -9.06 13.11
N ILE A 87 -6.45 -10.09 12.39
CA ILE A 87 -5.57 -9.92 11.22
C ILE A 87 -6.33 -9.66 9.92
N GLY A 88 -7.61 -10.04 9.83
CA GLY A 88 -8.45 -9.82 8.65
C GLY A 88 -8.72 -8.35 8.33
N PRO A 89 -9.19 -7.53 9.29
CA PRO A 89 -9.48 -6.10 9.09
C PRO A 89 -8.32 -5.28 8.47
N PRO A 90 -7.07 -5.34 8.97
CA PRO A 90 -5.98 -4.60 8.35
C PRO A 90 -5.63 -5.10 6.95
N LEU A 91 -5.70 -6.41 6.67
CA LEU A 91 -5.50 -6.95 5.32
C LEU A 91 -6.56 -6.43 4.34
N LEU A 92 -7.83 -6.42 4.76
CA LEU A 92 -8.93 -5.89 3.97
C LEU A 92 -8.80 -4.39 3.72
N THR A 93 -8.28 -3.64 4.67
CA THR A 93 -7.99 -2.21 4.49
C THR A 93 -6.90 -1.99 3.44
N ILE A 94 -5.80 -2.76 3.49
CA ILE A 94 -4.73 -2.69 2.47
C ILE A 94 -5.30 -3.09 1.10
N ALA A 95 -6.11 -4.16 1.04
CA ALA A 95 -6.77 -4.60 -0.18
C ALA A 95 -7.72 -3.53 -0.75
N GLY A 96 -8.50 -2.86 0.10
CA GLY A 96 -9.37 -1.74 -0.29
C GLY A 96 -8.59 -0.56 -0.85
N ASN A 97 -7.46 -0.19 -0.22
CA ASN A 97 -6.59 0.86 -0.75
C ASN A 97 -6.01 0.49 -2.13
N ASN A 98 -5.64 -0.78 -2.30
CA ASN A 98 -5.06 -1.31 -3.53
C ASN A 98 -6.10 -1.41 -4.66
N TRP A 99 -7.27 -1.95 -4.38
CA TRP A 99 -8.36 -2.15 -5.33
C TRP A 99 -9.62 -1.48 -4.78
N SER A 100 -9.65 -0.15 -4.90
CA SER A 100 -10.75 0.65 -4.35
C SER A 100 -12.04 0.38 -5.11
N ALA A 101 -13.10 0.07 -4.36
CA ALA A 101 -14.46 -0.01 -4.90
C ALA A 101 -14.90 1.32 -5.55
N PHE A 102 -14.40 2.46 -5.06
CA PHE A 102 -14.74 3.80 -5.56
C PHE A 102 -13.93 4.23 -6.79
N LEU A 103 -12.87 3.49 -7.15
CA LEU A 103 -12.01 3.77 -8.31
C LEU A 103 -11.97 2.60 -9.30
N LYS A 104 -13.07 1.83 -9.44
CA LYS A 104 -13.16 0.70 -10.38
C LYS A 104 -12.00 -0.30 -10.19
N LEU A 105 -11.70 -0.64 -8.94
CA LEU A 105 -10.61 -1.54 -8.54
C LEU A 105 -9.21 -1.04 -8.94
N GLN A 106 -9.05 0.27 -9.13
CA GLN A 106 -7.75 0.93 -9.18
C GLN A 106 -7.46 1.57 -7.81
N GLY A 107 -6.20 1.88 -7.53
CA GLY A 107 -5.83 2.39 -6.21
C GLY A 107 -4.35 2.57 -6.01
N GLY A 108 -3.95 2.61 -4.74
CA GLY A 108 -2.58 2.74 -4.26
C GLY A 108 -1.79 1.43 -4.31
N ARG A 109 -0.58 1.43 -3.71
CA ARG A 109 0.15 0.19 -3.38
C ARG A 109 -0.07 -0.29 -1.94
N GLY A 110 -0.81 0.47 -1.14
CA GLY A 110 -1.11 0.10 0.24
C GLY A 110 0.07 0.18 1.21
N ILE A 111 1.25 0.65 0.78
CA ILE A 111 2.45 0.69 1.64
C ILE A 111 2.26 1.64 2.83
N THR A 112 1.69 2.83 2.62
CA THR A 112 1.44 3.78 3.72
C THR A 112 0.35 3.27 4.68
N VAL A 113 -0.69 2.61 4.15
CA VAL A 113 -1.71 1.94 4.99
C VAL A 113 -1.06 0.82 5.80
N ALA A 114 -0.20 0.01 5.16
CA ALA A 114 0.56 -1.05 5.81
C ALA A 114 1.48 -0.54 6.92
N VAL A 115 2.07 0.66 6.77
CA VAL A 115 2.82 1.32 7.85
C VAL A 115 1.92 1.56 9.06
N GLY A 116 0.70 2.05 8.86
CA GLY A 116 -0.25 2.25 9.96
C GLY A 116 -0.73 0.96 10.61
N THR A 117 -0.94 -0.10 9.83
CA THR A 117 -1.32 -1.41 10.39
C THR A 117 -0.16 -2.02 11.20
N MET A 118 1.08 -1.93 10.72
CA MET A 118 2.27 -2.36 11.47
C MET A 118 2.49 -1.52 12.72
N LEU A 119 2.22 -0.20 12.66
CA LEU A 119 2.30 0.66 13.84
C LEU A 119 1.36 0.21 14.95
N ALA A 120 0.14 -0.24 14.62
CA ALA A 120 -0.82 -0.71 15.61
C ALA A 120 -0.56 -2.17 16.08
N LEU A 121 -0.17 -3.07 15.17
CA LEU A 121 0.05 -4.49 15.50
C LEU A 121 1.42 -4.78 16.11
N SER A 122 2.49 -4.15 15.61
CA SER A 122 3.86 -4.58 15.87
C SER A 122 4.86 -3.47 15.51
N PRO A 123 4.99 -2.42 16.35
CA PRO A 123 5.92 -1.32 16.15
C PRO A 123 7.37 -1.78 15.89
N LEU A 124 7.82 -2.85 16.55
CA LEU A 124 9.16 -3.40 16.37
C LEU A 124 9.38 -3.87 14.91
N LEU A 125 8.40 -4.56 14.32
CA LEU A 125 8.49 -5.03 12.94
C LEU A 125 8.33 -3.89 11.93
N LEU A 126 7.61 -2.83 12.27
CA LEU A 126 7.64 -1.58 11.50
C LEU A 126 9.06 -1.00 11.46
N VAL A 127 9.78 -0.98 12.58
CA VAL A 127 11.18 -0.51 12.62
C VAL A 127 12.06 -1.39 11.75
N VAL A 128 11.94 -2.71 11.83
CA VAL A 128 12.69 -3.65 10.96
C VAL A 128 12.39 -3.36 9.48
N PHE A 129 11.12 -3.23 9.12
CA PHE A 129 10.71 -2.86 7.76
C PHE A 129 11.35 -1.54 7.32
N ALA A 130 11.27 -0.50 8.15
CA ALA A 130 11.77 0.83 7.83
C ALA A 130 13.30 0.85 7.66
N VAL A 131 14.04 0.18 8.55
CA VAL A 131 15.51 0.11 8.48
C VAL A 131 15.96 -0.55 7.18
N ILE A 132 15.37 -1.69 6.81
CA ILE A 132 15.76 -2.42 5.59
C ILE A 132 15.31 -1.63 4.35
N ALA A 133 14.08 -1.11 4.33
CA ALA A 133 13.52 -0.42 3.18
C ALA A 133 14.25 0.90 2.91
N VAL A 134 14.44 1.72 3.94
CA VAL A 134 15.09 3.03 3.84
C VAL A 134 16.60 2.87 3.68
N GLY A 135 17.26 2.03 4.48
CA GLY A 135 18.70 1.80 4.39
C GLY A 135 19.10 1.28 3.01
N GLY A 136 18.36 0.28 2.51
CA GLY A 136 18.56 -0.21 1.16
C GLY A 136 18.30 0.84 0.08
N TRP A 137 17.21 1.60 0.19
CA TRP A 137 16.90 2.69 -0.75
C TRP A 137 17.99 3.78 -0.75
N VAL A 138 18.56 4.13 0.40
CA VAL A 138 19.65 5.11 0.49
C VAL A 138 20.86 4.68 -0.35
N ILE A 139 21.19 3.38 -0.32
CA ILE A 139 22.34 2.79 -1.04
C ILE A 139 22.06 2.65 -2.54
N THR A 140 20.93 2.07 -2.94
CA THR A 140 20.69 1.69 -4.35
C THR A 140 19.76 2.63 -5.11
N LYS A 141 19.11 3.57 -4.42
CA LYS A 141 18.06 4.45 -4.95
C LYS A 141 16.86 3.71 -5.55
N SER A 142 16.66 2.43 -5.20
CA SER A 142 15.57 1.57 -5.69
C SER A 142 14.54 1.25 -4.60
N SER A 143 13.55 2.13 -4.42
CA SER A 143 12.53 1.96 -3.36
C SER A 143 11.66 0.71 -3.58
N GLY A 144 11.25 0.43 -4.83
CA GLY A 144 10.44 -0.75 -5.15
C GLY A 144 11.10 -2.06 -4.70
N LEU A 145 12.39 -2.22 -4.97
CA LEU A 145 13.15 -3.43 -4.62
C LEU A 145 13.22 -3.61 -3.11
N TRP A 146 13.67 -2.57 -2.40
CA TRP A 146 13.91 -2.68 -0.95
C TRP A 146 12.62 -2.76 -0.14
N VAL A 147 11.52 -2.17 -0.61
CA VAL A 147 10.20 -2.42 -0.03
C VAL A 147 9.81 -3.90 -0.19
N LEU A 148 10.03 -4.52 -1.36
CA LEU A 148 9.69 -5.93 -1.56
C LEU A 148 10.55 -6.85 -0.68
N ILE A 149 11.86 -6.62 -0.62
CA ILE A 149 12.78 -7.37 0.24
C ILE A 149 12.35 -7.25 1.70
N SER A 150 12.07 -6.03 2.16
CA SER A 150 11.65 -5.80 3.54
C SER A 150 10.35 -6.55 3.86
N LEU A 151 9.34 -6.47 2.98
CA LEU A 151 8.07 -7.20 3.14
C LEU A 151 8.28 -8.71 3.14
N ALA A 152 9.17 -9.24 2.30
CA ALA A 152 9.45 -10.67 2.21
C ALA A 152 10.13 -11.22 3.48
N LEU A 153 10.86 -10.38 4.20
CA LEU A 153 11.52 -10.77 5.46
C LEU A 153 10.59 -10.70 6.68
N LEU A 154 9.51 -9.92 6.63
CA LEU A 154 8.62 -9.73 7.78
C LEU A 154 7.99 -11.03 8.33
N PRO A 155 7.51 -11.99 7.51
CA PRO A 155 7.01 -13.26 8.03
C PRO A 155 8.06 -14.03 8.83
N LEU A 156 9.31 -14.03 8.37
CA LEU A 156 10.42 -14.68 9.07
C LEU A 156 10.69 -13.99 10.42
N TRP A 157 10.78 -12.67 10.44
CA TRP A 157 10.99 -11.93 11.69
C TRP A 157 9.82 -12.08 12.67
N ALA A 158 8.59 -12.14 12.17
CA ALA A 158 7.41 -12.42 13.00
C ALA A 158 7.45 -13.83 13.60
N TYR A 159 7.91 -14.83 12.84
CA TYR A 159 8.11 -16.19 13.34
C TYR A 159 9.19 -16.26 14.42
N LEU A 160 10.32 -15.55 14.21
CA LEU A 160 11.44 -15.53 15.16
C LEU A 160 11.10 -14.87 16.50
N GLN A 161 10.13 -13.96 16.55
CA GLN A 161 9.65 -13.37 17.81
C GLN A 161 8.87 -14.38 18.68
N GLN A 162 8.42 -15.51 18.11
CA GLN A 162 7.68 -16.58 18.79
C GLN A 162 6.39 -16.16 19.53
N ASP A 163 5.89 -14.94 19.30
CA ASP A 163 4.77 -14.39 20.06
C ASP A 163 3.39 -14.87 19.56
N ASN A 164 3.17 -14.88 18.23
CA ASN A 164 1.86 -15.20 17.65
C ASN A 164 1.94 -15.62 16.17
N LEU A 165 1.56 -16.85 15.85
CA LEU A 165 1.52 -17.35 14.47
C LEU A 165 0.55 -16.59 13.56
N ASN A 166 -0.52 -16.00 14.09
CA ASN A 166 -1.43 -15.17 13.29
C ASN A 166 -0.72 -13.93 12.73
N LEU A 167 0.31 -13.44 13.41
CA LEU A 167 1.11 -12.32 12.91
C LEU A 167 1.94 -12.75 11.69
N VAL A 168 2.43 -13.98 11.64
CA VAL A 168 3.10 -14.54 10.45
C VAL A 168 2.14 -14.59 9.26
N TRP A 169 0.91 -15.08 9.48
CA TRP A 169 -0.13 -15.12 8.46
C TRP A 169 -0.53 -13.72 7.97
N TYR A 170 -0.62 -12.76 8.87
CA TYR A 170 -0.83 -11.37 8.53
C TYR A 170 0.25 -10.85 7.56
N TYR A 171 1.53 -11.07 7.88
CA TYR A 171 2.63 -10.60 7.02
C TYR A 171 2.71 -11.32 5.68
N LEU A 172 2.40 -12.61 5.63
CA LEU A 172 2.27 -13.36 4.38
C LEU A 172 1.12 -12.82 3.53
N GLY A 173 -0.04 -12.55 4.13
CA GLY A 173 -1.18 -11.94 3.46
C GLY A 173 -0.84 -10.54 2.91
N MET A 174 -0.16 -9.72 3.70
CA MET A 174 0.29 -8.38 3.29
C MET A 174 1.26 -8.44 2.11
N LEU A 175 2.24 -9.34 2.15
CA LEU A 175 3.17 -9.57 1.05
C LEU A 175 2.42 -9.99 -0.22
N GLY A 176 1.49 -10.95 -0.11
CA GLY A 176 0.66 -11.41 -1.21
C GLY A 176 -0.16 -10.29 -1.83
N ILE A 177 -0.86 -9.50 -1.02
CA ILE A 177 -1.67 -8.35 -1.46
C ILE A 177 -0.81 -7.32 -2.20
N VAL A 178 0.35 -6.95 -1.65
CA VAL A 178 1.25 -5.98 -2.30
C VAL A 178 1.83 -6.55 -3.60
N ALA A 179 2.24 -7.81 -3.62
CA ALA A 179 2.77 -8.46 -4.82
C ALA A 179 1.72 -8.53 -5.95
N LEU A 180 0.50 -8.96 -5.62
CA LEU A 180 -0.63 -8.96 -6.56
C LEU A 180 -0.96 -7.56 -7.06
N LYS A 181 -0.91 -6.55 -6.17
CA LYS A 181 -1.13 -5.18 -6.59
C LYS A 181 -0.06 -4.71 -7.56
N ARG A 182 1.22 -5.01 -7.28
CA ARG A 182 2.34 -4.69 -8.17
C ARG A 182 2.14 -5.29 -9.57
N LEU A 183 1.82 -6.58 -9.64
CA LEU A 183 1.61 -7.31 -10.89
C LEU A 183 0.42 -6.78 -11.71
N SER A 184 -0.70 -6.45 -11.03
CA SER A 184 -1.90 -5.92 -11.71
C SER A 184 -1.74 -4.49 -12.23
N ALA A 185 -0.85 -3.68 -11.65
CA ALA A 185 -0.50 -2.32 -12.11
C ALA A 185 -1.69 -1.44 -12.55
N ASN A 186 -2.77 -1.40 -11.76
CA ASN A 186 -4.01 -0.65 -12.09
C ASN A 186 -4.64 -1.03 -13.45
N TRP A 187 -4.45 -2.28 -13.88
CA TRP A 187 -4.94 -2.81 -15.16
C TRP A 187 -4.30 -2.13 -16.38
N THR A 188 -3.12 -1.53 -16.20
CA THR A 188 -2.36 -0.93 -17.30
C THR A 188 -1.99 -2.01 -18.32
N PRO A 189 -2.30 -1.81 -19.62
CA PRO A 189 -1.91 -2.73 -20.68
C PRO A 189 -0.40 -2.97 -20.71
N PHE A 190 0.01 -4.11 -21.27
CA PHE A 190 1.43 -4.38 -21.48
C PHE A 190 1.97 -3.48 -22.61
N PRO A 191 3.14 -2.84 -22.44
CA PRO A 191 3.83 -2.18 -23.53
C PRO A 191 4.12 -3.15 -24.69
N GLU A 192 3.97 -2.68 -25.93
CA GLU A 192 4.16 -3.51 -27.14
C GLU A 192 5.65 -3.82 -27.40
N ASP A 193 6.53 -2.93 -26.97
CA ASP A 193 7.98 -2.95 -27.20
C ASP A 193 8.76 -3.81 -26.18
N VAL A 194 8.09 -4.31 -25.13
CA VAL A 194 8.72 -5.06 -24.05
C VAL A 194 8.04 -6.41 -23.82
N SER A 195 8.86 -7.48 -23.75
CA SER A 195 8.37 -8.82 -23.38
C SER A 195 7.55 -8.82 -22.09
N ARG A 196 6.38 -9.48 -22.11
CA ARG A 196 5.48 -9.62 -20.96
C ARG A 196 6.18 -10.12 -19.69
N LYS A 197 7.12 -11.07 -19.81
CA LYS A 197 7.89 -11.60 -18.68
C LYS A 197 8.74 -10.51 -18.01
N LYS A 198 9.38 -9.66 -18.82
CA LYS A 198 10.21 -8.54 -18.33
C LYS A 198 9.35 -7.47 -17.66
N VAL A 199 8.16 -7.19 -18.20
CA VAL A 199 7.19 -6.26 -17.59
C VAL A 199 6.72 -6.78 -16.24
N LEU A 200 6.33 -8.06 -16.14
CA LEU A 200 5.90 -8.67 -14.87
C LEU A 200 7.01 -8.64 -13.82
N LEU A 201 8.26 -8.94 -14.22
CA LEU A 201 9.42 -8.87 -13.33
C LEU A 201 9.68 -7.43 -12.86
N ASN A 202 9.61 -6.46 -13.76
CA ASN A 202 9.75 -5.04 -13.40
C ASN A 202 8.63 -4.58 -12.46
N ARG A 203 7.38 -4.98 -12.72
CA ARG A 203 6.23 -4.67 -11.88
C ARG A 203 6.43 -5.20 -10.48
N LEU A 204 6.80 -6.49 -10.36
CA LEU A 204 7.01 -7.11 -9.06
C LEU A 204 8.20 -6.48 -8.32
N VAL A 205 9.37 -6.42 -8.95
CA VAL A 205 10.62 -6.06 -8.27
C VAL A 205 10.80 -4.54 -8.15
N ARG A 206 10.53 -3.79 -9.22
CA ARG A 206 10.83 -2.36 -9.33
C ARG A 206 9.61 -1.46 -9.19
N ASP A 207 8.42 -2.04 -9.07
CA ASP A 207 7.15 -1.34 -8.95
C ASP A 207 6.86 -0.40 -10.14
N ARG A 208 7.17 -0.86 -11.36
CA ARG A 208 7.00 -0.11 -12.62
C ARG A 208 7.03 -1.04 -13.84
N ASP A 209 6.59 -0.56 -15.00
CA ASP A 209 6.57 -1.39 -16.22
C ASP A 209 7.90 -1.30 -16.99
N LEU A 210 8.47 -0.11 -17.06
CA LEU A 210 9.69 0.20 -17.82
C LEU A 210 10.91 0.36 -16.91
N SER A 211 12.11 0.13 -17.45
CA SER A 211 13.36 0.32 -16.70
C SER A 211 13.68 1.78 -16.45
N ASP A 212 13.33 2.68 -17.37
CA ASP A 212 13.51 4.12 -17.18
C ASP A 212 12.55 4.64 -16.10
N ARG A 213 13.13 5.10 -14.99
CA ARG A 213 12.37 5.66 -13.86
C ARG A 213 11.84 7.05 -14.17
N THR A 214 12.67 7.88 -14.78
CA THR A 214 12.45 9.33 -14.82
C THR A 214 11.36 9.64 -15.84
N GLY A 215 11.44 9.03 -17.03
CA GLY A 215 10.37 9.10 -18.02
C GLY A 215 9.06 8.53 -17.48
N TRP A 216 9.10 7.42 -16.72
CA TRP A 216 7.89 6.79 -16.18
C TRP A 216 7.15 7.62 -15.13
N VAL A 217 7.87 8.24 -14.18
CA VAL A 217 7.26 8.99 -13.06
C VAL A 217 6.73 10.35 -13.52
N ARG A 218 7.38 10.98 -14.52
CA ARG A 218 7.05 12.33 -14.98
C ARG A 218 6.06 12.40 -16.13
N ARG A 219 5.46 11.28 -16.55
CA ARG A 219 4.42 11.29 -17.58
C ARG A 219 3.25 12.17 -17.16
N VAL A 220 2.73 12.92 -18.11
CA VAL A 220 1.53 13.75 -17.97
C VAL A 220 0.52 13.32 -19.05
N PRO A 221 -0.80 13.53 -18.83
CA PRO A 221 -1.81 13.26 -19.85
C PRO A 221 -1.52 14.04 -21.15
N GLU A 222 -1.85 13.44 -22.30
CA GLU A 222 -1.80 14.16 -23.58
C GLU A 222 -2.73 15.38 -23.53
N GLY A 223 -2.23 16.55 -23.93
CA GLY A 223 -2.99 17.80 -23.94
C GLY A 223 -2.97 18.61 -22.63
N SER A 224 -2.22 18.20 -21.60
CA SER A 224 -1.97 19.06 -20.43
C SER A 224 -0.82 20.05 -20.72
N SER A 225 -1.14 21.16 -21.39
CA SER A 225 -0.25 22.33 -21.56
C SER A 225 -0.55 23.40 -20.52
#